data_AF-A0A353JYQ1-F1
#
_entry.id   AF-A0A353JYQ1-F1
#
_cell.length_a   1.000
_cell.length_b   1.000
_cell.length_c   1.000
_cell.angle_alpha   90.00
_cell.angle_beta   90.00
_cell.angle_gamma   90.00
#
_symmetry.space_group_name_H-M   'P 1'
#
loop_
_entity.id
_entity.type
_entity.pdbx_description
1 polymer ?
#
loop_
_entity_poly.entity_id
_entity_poly.type
_entity_poly.pdbx_seq_one_letter_code
_entity_poly.pdbx_strand_id
1 'polypeptide(L)'
;MNADINIRVTDHAIARYKERIDDSLSDEEIKKELLGIYKSGKKTKLRECVFEKNATEYIFENKNAAILVIIKYAIKGKKRKYYGGVIVTCLGDSTTRKWYKEQANKTYARAGYIL
;
A
#
# COMPACT_ATOMS: atom_id res chain seq x y z
N MET A 1 1.38 0.70 -18.36
CA MET A 1 0.48 0.02 -17.39
C MET A 1 -0.85 -0.23 -18.08
N ASN A 2 -1.41 -1.44 -17.93
CA ASN A 2 -2.68 -1.87 -18.52
C ASN A 2 -3.88 -1.10 -17.94
N ALA A 3 -4.84 -0.76 -18.82
CA ALA A 3 -6.25 -0.36 -18.63
C ALA A 3 -6.67 0.22 -17.26
N ASP A 4 -7.39 1.35 -17.28
CA ASP A 4 -8.02 2.03 -16.13
C ASP A 4 -8.81 1.06 -15.22
N ILE A 5 -8.10 0.35 -14.35
CA ILE A 5 -8.72 -0.41 -13.27
C ILE A 5 -9.13 0.60 -12.20
N ASN A 6 -10.38 0.50 -11.75
CA ASN A 6 -10.90 1.40 -10.73
C ASN A 6 -10.14 1.16 -9.41
N ILE A 7 -9.35 2.16 -8.99
CA ILE A 7 -8.61 2.15 -7.73
C ILE A 7 -9.32 3.06 -6.74
N ARG A 8 -9.72 2.50 -5.61
CA ARG A 8 -10.26 3.24 -4.47
C ARG A 8 -9.16 3.53 -3.45
N VAL A 9 -9.27 4.66 -2.77
CA VAL A 9 -8.41 5.03 -1.64
C VAL A 9 -9.24 4.92 -0.36
N THR A 10 -8.73 4.22 0.65
CA THR A 10 -9.41 4.13 1.95
C THR A 10 -9.10 5.34 2.81
N ASP A 11 -10.01 5.69 3.71
CA ASP A 11 -9.77 6.72 4.74
C ASP A 11 -8.58 6.34 5.62
N HIS A 12 -8.38 5.05 5.87
CA HIS A 12 -7.20 4.56 6.58
C HIS A 12 -5.90 4.89 5.84
N ALA A 13 -5.85 4.75 4.51
CA ALA A 13 -4.66 5.12 3.74
C ALA A 13 -4.36 6.62 3.82
N ILE A 14 -5.40 7.46 3.82
CA ILE A 14 -5.29 8.92 3.97
C ILE A 14 -4.77 9.26 5.37
N ALA A 15 -5.39 8.72 6.42
CA ALA A 15 -4.95 8.94 7.80
C ALA A 15 -3.48 8.53 8.01
N ARG A 16 -3.07 7.38 7.44
CA ARG A 16 -1.68 6.93 7.52
C ARG A 16 -0.72 7.80 6.71
N TYR A 17 -1.16 8.43 5.63
CA TYR A 17 -0.33 9.39 4.91
C TYR A 17 -0.07 10.62 5.79
N LYS A 18 -1.10 11.18 6.43
CA LYS A 18 -0.95 12.31 7.35
C LYS A 18 0.03 12.02 8.48
N GLU A 19 -0.12 10.87 9.13
CA GLU A 19 0.75 10.48 10.24
C GLU A 19 2.21 10.23 9.85
N ARG A 20 2.49 9.89 8.59
CA ARG A 20 3.79 9.33 8.18
C ARG A 20 4.52 10.16 7.14
N ILE A 21 3.85 11.12 6.51
CA ILE A 21 4.38 11.92 5.41
C ILE A 21 4.11 13.40 5.67
N ASP A 22 2.85 13.83 5.61
CA ASP A 22 2.46 15.23 5.68
C ASP A 22 0.97 15.37 6.06
N ASP A 23 0.70 15.97 7.22
CA ASP A 23 -0.65 16.22 7.74
C ASP A 23 -1.23 17.58 7.33
N SER A 24 -0.45 18.43 6.65
CA SER A 24 -0.89 19.74 6.17
C SER A 24 -1.76 19.67 4.92
N LEU A 25 -1.70 18.56 4.17
CA LEU A 25 -2.48 18.35 2.95
C LEU A 25 -3.95 17.99 3.25
N SER A 26 -4.85 18.45 2.38
CA SER A 26 -6.25 18.03 2.41
C SER A 26 -6.42 16.57 1.99
N ASP A 27 -7.54 15.95 2.38
CA ASP A 27 -7.83 14.56 2.01
C ASP A 27 -7.86 14.33 0.49
N GLU A 28 -8.33 15.33 -0.28
CA GLU A 28 -8.37 15.25 -1.75
C GLU A 28 -6.99 15.35 -2.38
N GLU A 29 -6.09 16.17 -1.82
CA GLU A 29 -4.69 16.23 -2.26
C GLU A 29 -3.97 14.92 -1.95
N ILE A 30 -4.18 14.37 -0.75
CA ILE A 30 -3.60 13.08 -0.34
C ILE A 30 -4.11 11.95 -1.24
N LYS A 31 -5.41 11.92 -1.60
CA LYS A 31 -5.95 10.94 -2.56
C LYS A 31 -5.23 11.05 -3.91
N LYS A 32 -4.98 12.26 -4.41
CA LYS A 32 -4.25 12.47 -5.68
C LYS A 32 -2.81 11.95 -5.57
N GLU A 33 -2.11 12.23 -4.48
CA GLU A 33 -0.76 11.73 -4.22
C GLU A 33 -0.71 10.21 -4.18
N LEU A 34 -1.59 9.57 -3.41
CA LEU A 34 -1.68 8.11 -3.31
C LEU A 34 -1.97 7.44 -4.67
N LEU A 35 -2.88 8.02 -5.46
CA LEU A 35 -3.14 7.56 -6.83
C LEU A 35 -1.95 7.80 -7.76
N GLY A 36 -1.21 8.89 -7.57
CA GLY A 36 0.03 9.18 -8.28
C GLY A 36 1.12 8.13 -8.01
N ILE A 37 1.30 7.74 -6.75
CA ILE A 37 2.21 6.66 -6.36
C ILE A 37 1.76 5.33 -6.98
N TYR A 38 0.47 5.00 -6.98
CA TYR A 38 -0.03 3.79 -7.65
C TYR A 38 0.28 3.79 -9.16
N LYS A 39 0.11 4.93 -9.83
CA LYS A 39 0.29 5.06 -11.29
C LYS A 39 1.75 5.01 -11.73
N SER A 40 2.66 5.54 -10.91
CA SER A 40 4.07 5.76 -11.30
C SER A 40 5.08 4.94 -10.50
N GLY A 41 4.67 4.41 -9.34
CA GLY A 41 5.54 3.71 -8.42
C GLY A 41 6.01 2.36 -8.95
N LYS A 42 7.20 1.95 -8.51
CA LYS A 42 7.72 0.61 -8.72
C LYS A 42 6.79 -0.38 -8.02
N LYS A 43 6.20 -1.27 -8.81
CA LYS A 43 5.29 -2.32 -8.33
C LYS A 43 6.06 -3.57 -7.92
N THR A 44 5.82 -4.04 -6.70
CA THR A 44 6.36 -5.29 -6.14
C THR A 44 5.21 -6.17 -5.67
N LYS A 45 5.14 -7.42 -6.16
CA LYS A 45 4.16 -8.40 -5.66
C LYS A 45 4.61 -8.87 -4.28
N LEU A 46 3.69 -8.87 -3.31
CA LEU A 46 3.94 -9.46 -1.99
C LEU A 46 3.45 -10.91 -1.94
N ARG A 47 2.13 -11.09 -1.98
CA ARG A 47 1.46 -12.38 -1.80
C ARG A 47 0.05 -12.34 -2.38
N GLU A 48 -0.56 -13.50 -2.54
CA GLU A 48 -2.01 -13.56 -2.73
C GLU A 48 -2.71 -13.12 -1.44
N CYS A 49 -3.82 -12.41 -1.56
CA CYS A 49 -4.56 -11.90 -0.41
C CYS A 49 -5.25 -13.06 0.31
N VAL A 50 -5.13 -13.11 1.63
CA VAL A 50 -5.70 -14.20 2.45
C VAL A 50 -7.19 -14.01 2.69
N PHE A 51 -7.64 -12.74 2.75
CA PHE A 51 -9.01 -12.38 3.13
C PHE A 51 -9.94 -12.16 1.93
N GLU A 52 -9.41 -12.16 0.71
CA GLU A 52 -10.17 -11.92 -0.51
C GLU A 52 -9.70 -12.88 -1.61
N LYS A 53 -10.60 -13.73 -2.08
CA LYS A 53 -10.32 -14.65 -3.18
C LYS A 53 -10.04 -13.88 -4.46
N ASN A 54 -9.07 -14.38 -5.24
CA ASN A 54 -8.65 -13.75 -6.50
C ASN A 54 -8.21 -12.29 -6.34
N ALA A 55 -7.49 -12.00 -5.25
CA ALA A 55 -6.85 -10.72 -5.06
C ALA A 55 -5.38 -10.91 -4.68
N THR A 56 -4.55 -9.95 -5.08
CA THR A 56 -3.12 -9.97 -4.80
C THR A 56 -2.73 -8.68 -4.08
N GLU A 57 -1.87 -8.80 -3.07
CA GLU A 57 -1.23 -7.68 -2.38
C GLU A 57 0.03 -7.24 -3.13
N TYR A 58 0.12 -5.94 -3.40
CA TYR A 58 1.26 -5.29 -4.03
C TYR A 58 1.72 -4.10 -3.21
N ILE A 59 3.03 -3.85 -3.19
CA ILE A 59 3.58 -2.56 -2.82
C ILE A 59 3.83 -1.75 -4.08
N PHE A 60 3.42 -0.48 -4.07
CA PHE A 60 3.86 0.52 -5.03
C PHE A 60 4.71 1.54 -4.29
N GLU A 61 5.88 1.84 -4.81
CA GLU A 61 6.84 2.70 -4.14
C GLU A 61 7.50 3.68 -5.12
N ASN A 62 7.60 4.93 -4.69
CA ASN A 62 8.46 5.93 -5.32
C ASN A 62 9.37 6.58 -4.26
N LYS A 63 10.11 7.61 -4.64
CA LYS A 63 11.04 8.32 -3.74
C LYS A 63 10.35 8.98 -2.52
N ASN A 64 9.05 9.28 -2.62
CA ASN A 64 8.32 9.99 -1.58
C ASN A 64 7.67 9.03 -0.57
N ALA A 65 7.07 7.94 -1.05
CA ALA A 65 6.37 7.01 -0.17
C ALA A 65 6.19 5.62 -0.80
N ALA A 66 5.87 4.65 0.05
CA ALA A 66 5.34 3.35 -0.35
C ALA A 66 3.89 3.17 0.10
N ILE A 67 3.10 2.47 -0.70
CA ILE A 67 1.69 2.16 -0.44
C ILE A 67 1.42 0.67 -0.62
N LEU A 68 0.51 0.13 0.18
CA LEU A 68 -0.01 -1.22 0.01
C LEU A 68 -1.32 -1.17 -0.76
N VAL A 69 -1.40 -1.94 -1.84
CA VAL A 69 -2.55 -2.00 -2.74
C VAL A 69 -3.00 -3.45 -2.91
N ILE A 70 -4.29 -3.71 -2.70
CA ILE A 70 -4.92 -4.99 -3.03
C ILE A 70 -5.54 -4.85 -4.41
N ILE A 71 -5.12 -5.67 -5.37
CA ILE A 71 -5.67 -5.67 -6.74
C ILE A 71 -6.46 -6.95 -6.97
N LYS A 72 -7.73 -6.79 -7.34
CA LYS A 72 -8.66 -7.88 -7.66
C LYS A 72 -8.56 -8.29 -9.12
N TYR A 73 -8.68 -9.59 -9.36
CA TYR A 73 -8.66 -10.18 -10.68
C TYR A 73 -9.70 -11.28 -10.85
N ALA A 74 -10.08 -11.53 -12.10
CA ALA A 74 -10.83 -12.71 -12.50
C ALA A 74 -9.90 -13.67 -13.26
N ILE A 75 -10.15 -14.97 -13.16
CA ILE A 75 -9.45 -15.97 -13.96
C ILE A 75 -10.29 -16.21 -15.21
N LYS A 76 -9.71 -15.95 -16.40
CA LYS A 76 -10.34 -16.25 -17.68
C LYS A 76 -9.41 -17.18 -18.46
N GLY A 77 -9.71 -18.48 -18.42
CA GLY A 77 -8.81 -19.52 -18.92
C GLY A 77 -7.48 -19.52 -18.15
N LYS A 78 -6.35 -19.50 -18.88
CA LYS A 78 -4.99 -19.47 -18.28
C LYS A 78 -4.49 -18.06 -17.91
N LYS A 79 -5.33 -17.02 -18.02
CA LYS A 79 -4.93 -15.62 -17.81
C LYS A 79 -5.70 -14.96 -16.66
N ARG A 80 -5.02 -14.07 -15.93
CA ARG A 80 -5.65 -13.16 -14.94
C ARG A 80 -6.08 -11.87 -15.64
N LYS A 81 -7.33 -11.45 -15.45
CA LYS A 81 -7.85 -10.15 -15.87
C LYS A 81 -8.13 -9.29 -14.63
N TYR A 82 -7.32 -8.26 -14.43
CA TYR A 82 -7.50 -7.31 -13.32
C TYR A 82 -8.67 -6.37 -13.61
N TYR A 83 -9.47 -6.06 -12.60
CA TYR A 83 -10.69 -5.24 -12.78
C TYR A 83 -10.87 -4.14 -11.74
N GLY A 84 -10.09 -4.15 -10.65
CA GLY A 84 -10.16 -3.11 -9.64
C GLY A 84 -9.13 -3.31 -8.55
N GLY A 85 -9.01 -2.33 -7.66
CA GLY A 85 -8.14 -2.41 -6.51
C GLY A 85 -8.43 -1.35 -5.46
N VAL A 86 -7.75 -1.49 -4.33
CA VAL A 86 -7.88 -0.58 -3.20
C VAL A 86 -6.52 -0.29 -2.61
N ILE A 87 -6.20 0.98 -2.42
CA ILE A 87 -5.05 1.43 -1.64
C ILE A 87 -5.46 1.30 -0.18
N VAL A 88 -4.87 0.33 0.53
CA VAL A 88 -5.27 -0.03 1.89
C VAL A 88 -4.57 0.83 2.92
N THR A 89 -3.27 1.10 2.74
CA THR A 89 -2.47 1.87 3.69
C THR A 89 -1.31 2.58 3.00
N CYS A 90 -0.92 3.75 3.51
CA CYS A 90 0.35 4.40 3.21
C CYS A 90 1.40 3.91 4.20
N LEU A 91 2.48 3.30 3.72
CA LEU A 91 3.54 2.75 4.58
C LEU A 91 4.55 3.81 5.03
N GLY A 92 4.48 5.03 4.50
CA GLY A 92 5.46 6.10 4.72
C GLY A 92 6.66 6.02 3.76
N ASP A 93 7.60 6.93 3.96
CA ASP A 93 8.85 7.00 3.21
C ASP A 93 9.88 5.97 3.70
N SER A 94 11.08 5.96 3.11
CA SER A 94 12.13 5.03 3.53
C SER A 94 12.61 5.27 4.97
N THR A 95 12.61 6.53 5.44
CA THR A 95 13.04 6.93 6.78
C THR A 95 12.04 6.47 7.83
N THR A 96 10.77 6.77 7.62
CA THR A 96 9.64 6.44 8.48
C THR A 96 9.47 4.93 8.57
N ARG A 97 9.56 4.20 7.46
CA ARG A 97 9.51 2.73 7.48
C ARG A 97 10.63 2.10 8.30
N LYS A 98 11.86 2.63 8.19
CA LYS A 98 13.00 2.17 9.02
C LYS A 98 12.72 2.44 10.50
N TRP A 99 12.28 3.65 10.83
CA TRP A 99 11.95 4.01 12.21
C TRP A 99 10.88 3.09 12.81
N TYR A 100 9.76 2.85 12.11
CA TYR A 100 8.72 1.94 12.61
C TYR A 100 9.21 0.49 12.74
N LYS A 101 10.07 0.02 11.84
CA LYS A 101 10.67 -1.32 11.94
C LYS A 101 11.55 -1.43 13.20
N GLU A 102 12.35 -0.40 13.48
CA GLU A 102 13.17 -0.34 14.70
C GLU A 102 12.31 -0.29 15.98
N GLN A 103 11.22 0.48 15.99
CA GLN A 103 10.31 0.51 17.13
C GLN A 103 9.64 -0.85 17.36
N ALA A 104 9.17 -1.50 16.30
CA ALA A 104 8.58 -2.84 16.40
C ALA A 104 9.58 -3.84 16.99
N ASN A 105 10.83 -3.85 16.49
CA ASN A 105 11.88 -4.72 17.01
C ASN A 105 12.17 -4.46 18.50
N LYS A 106 12.20 -3.19 18.94
CA LYS A 106 12.35 -2.84 20.36
C LYS A 106 11.19 -3.34 21.22
N THR A 107 9.96 -3.25 20.71
CA THR A 107 8.77 -3.76 21.41
C THR A 107 8.79 -5.29 21.50
N TYR A 108 9.16 -6.00 20.45
CA TYR A 108 9.30 -7.47 20.48
C TYR A 108 10.39 -7.94 21.44
N ALA A 109 11.55 -7.26 21.42
CA ALA A 109 12.63 -7.53 22.36
C ALA A 109 12.19 -7.30 23.83
N ARG A 110 11.42 -6.24 24.10
CA ARG A 110 10.83 -5.99 25.43
C ARG A 110 9.78 -7.01 25.84
N ALA A 111 9.05 -7.58 24.88
CA ALA A 111 8.04 -8.60 25.12
C ALA A 111 8.63 -10.03 25.24
N GLY A 112 9.97 -10.18 25.22
CA GLY A 112 10.64 -11.48 25.38
C GLY A 112 10.62 -12.37 24.13
N TYR A 113 10.15 -11.85 22.98
CA TYR A 113 10.21 -12.56 21.71
C TYR A 113 11.56 -12.26 21.05
N ILE A 114 12.45 -13.25 21.03
CA ILE A 114 13.71 -13.19 20.29
C ILE A 114 13.42 -13.59 18.83
N LEU A 115 13.73 -12.70 17.88
CA LEU A 115 13.78 -12.99 16.45
C LEU A 115 15.17 -13.52 16.07
#